data_AF-A0A6A6UP59-F1
#
_entry.id   AF-A0A6A6UP59-F1
#
_cell.length_a   1.000
_cell.length_b   1.000
_cell.length_c   1.000
_cell.angle_alpha   90.00
_cell.angle_beta   90.00
_cell.angle_gamma   90.00
#
_symmetry.space_group_name_H-M   'P 1'
#
loop_
_entity.id
_entity.type
_entity.pdbx_description
1 polymer ?
#
loop_
_entity_poly.entity_id
_entity_poly.type
_entity_poly.pdbx_seq_one_letter_code
_entity_poly.pdbx_strand_id
1 'polypeptide(L)'
;MHELILYGQVPTKRYEQILNILAGMTGSQPQRRIERHVIYRPIRNPPKEDSKSLKDQSIATKSQKFDPKAKELYYVRLVKNLKQSDFGTSSEPLTNDDWRLVFWDIMDPAIKEVMMRAAMETELETDDVEAYMTNLQYKQHNHLIFDGQQYVYGNIVLHLHTLRHFLDPQPTEPTSPLPKLGDIPPVDPNSYLLQATVRVTDGTNTDQVKQGIAELQVLQQRLENIIDLYAPGRFDMPSRIWPAIGPAKALERAAMASK
;
A
#
# COMPACT_ATOMS: atom_id res chain seq x y z
N MET A 1 10.39 -8.06 -8.81
CA MET A 1 9.02 -8.56 -8.59
C MET A 1 8.03 -7.44 -8.85
N HIS A 2 6.89 -7.77 -9.47
CA HIS A 2 5.78 -6.87 -9.68
C HIS A 2 4.51 -7.45 -9.07
N GLU A 3 3.63 -6.59 -8.58
CA GLU A 3 2.30 -6.95 -8.09
C GLU A 3 1.26 -6.47 -9.10
N LEU A 4 0.36 -7.38 -9.51
CA LEU A 4 -0.86 -7.09 -10.24
C LEU A 4 -2.02 -7.13 -9.25
N ILE A 5 -2.83 -6.07 -9.20
CA ILE A 5 -3.79 -5.87 -8.13
C ILE A 5 -5.16 -5.46 -8.69
N LEU A 6 -6.21 -5.98 -8.07
CA LEU A 6 -7.59 -5.50 -8.20
C LEU A 6 -8.17 -5.25 -6.81
N TYR A 7 -9.06 -4.27 -6.71
CA TYR A 7 -9.76 -3.93 -5.48
C TYR A 7 -11.27 -4.04 -5.66
N GLY A 8 -11.97 -4.38 -4.57
CA GLY A 8 -13.41 -4.31 -4.50
C GLY A 8 -13.86 -3.88 -3.11
N GLN A 9 -15.04 -3.30 -3.01
CA GLN A 9 -15.61 -2.87 -1.74
C GLN A 9 -16.74 -3.82 -1.34
N VAL A 10 -16.74 -4.24 -0.08
CA VAL A 10 -17.72 -5.16 0.49
C VAL A 10 -18.45 -4.46 1.65
N PRO A 11 -19.77 -4.25 1.56
CA PRO A 11 -20.53 -3.68 2.66
C PRO A 11 -20.49 -4.57 3.91
N THR A 12 -20.41 -3.98 5.10
CA THR A 12 -20.34 -4.72 6.38
C THR A 12 -21.48 -5.74 6.55
N LYS A 13 -22.69 -5.42 6.05
CA LYS A 13 -23.86 -6.32 6.09
C LYS A 13 -23.66 -7.64 5.33
N ARG A 14 -22.80 -7.66 4.31
CA ARG A 14 -22.53 -8.85 3.47
C ARG A 14 -21.24 -9.56 3.86
N TYR A 15 -20.51 -9.08 4.87
CA TYR A 15 -19.19 -9.59 5.24
C TYR A 15 -19.17 -11.11 5.43
N GLU A 16 -20.01 -11.65 6.32
CA GLU A 16 -20.11 -13.09 6.59
C GLU A 16 -20.51 -13.91 5.36
N GLN A 17 -21.43 -13.37 4.54
CA GLN A 17 -21.85 -14.02 3.30
C GLN A 17 -20.68 -14.13 2.32
N ILE A 18 -19.91 -13.05 2.16
CA ILE A 18 -18.73 -13.03 1.30
C ILE A 18 -17.65 -13.98 1.81
N LEU A 19 -17.41 -14.05 3.12
CA LEU A 19 -16.44 -14.99 3.68
C LEU A 19 -16.77 -16.44 3.29
N ASN A 20 -18.03 -16.82 3.38
CA ASN A 20 -18.50 -18.17 3.01
C ASN A 20 -18.42 -18.42 1.50
N ILE A 21 -18.79 -17.43 0.67
CA ILE A 21 -18.66 -17.53 -0.79
C ILE A 21 -17.20 -17.69 -1.19
N LEU A 22 -16.29 -16.89 -0.63
CA LEU A 22 -14.86 -16.98 -0.89
C LEU A 22 -14.31 -18.32 -0.40
N ALA A 23 -14.73 -18.82 0.76
CA ALA A 23 -14.33 -20.15 1.24
C ALA A 23 -14.77 -21.27 0.28
N GLY A 24 -16.03 -21.23 -0.19
CA GLY A 24 -16.57 -22.20 -1.14
C GLY A 24 -15.91 -22.11 -2.52
N MET A 25 -15.64 -20.90 -3.02
CA MET A 25 -14.99 -20.68 -4.30
C MET A 25 -13.52 -21.10 -4.30
N THR A 26 -12.80 -20.76 -3.22
CA THR A 26 -11.36 -21.05 -3.12
C THR A 26 -11.07 -22.47 -2.66
N GLY A 27 -12.06 -23.15 -2.06
CA GLY A 27 -11.84 -24.43 -1.39
C GLY A 27 -10.93 -24.32 -0.16
N SER A 28 -10.69 -23.09 0.34
CA SER A 28 -9.79 -22.80 1.45
C SER A 28 -10.52 -22.09 2.59
N GLN A 29 -10.12 -22.38 3.82
CA GLN A 29 -10.67 -21.70 4.99
C GLN A 29 -10.06 -20.30 5.14
N PRO A 30 -10.83 -19.29 5.60
CA PRO A 30 -10.29 -17.97 5.89
C PRO A 30 -9.17 -18.07 6.92
N GLN A 31 -8.02 -17.48 6.59
CA GLN A 31 -6.91 -17.34 7.52
C GLN A 31 -6.91 -15.94 8.12
N ARG A 32 -7.06 -15.86 9.45
CA ARG A 32 -6.99 -14.59 10.17
C ARG A 32 -5.64 -13.93 9.94
N ARG A 33 -5.64 -12.70 9.46
CA ARG A 33 -4.42 -11.94 9.18
C ARG A 33 -4.56 -10.53 9.72
N ILE A 34 -3.65 -10.18 10.63
CA ILE A 34 -3.55 -8.84 11.19
C ILE A 34 -2.12 -8.37 10.93
N GLU A 35 -1.97 -7.19 10.34
CA GLU A 35 -0.65 -6.61 10.08
C GLU A 35 -0.58 -5.19 10.63
N ARG A 36 0.54 -4.85 11.27
CA ARG A 36 0.90 -3.46 11.56
C ARG A 36 1.75 -2.93 10.42
N HIS A 37 1.32 -1.81 9.86
CA HIS A 37 2.00 -1.08 8.80
C HIS A 37 2.45 0.27 9.35
N VAL A 38 3.76 0.44 9.54
CA VAL A 38 4.36 1.71 9.94
C VAL A 38 4.92 2.40 8.71
N ILE A 39 4.35 3.55 8.35
CA ILE A 39 4.70 4.32 7.16
C ILE A 39 5.80 5.31 7.52
N TYR A 40 6.86 5.32 6.74
CA TYR A 40 8.00 6.21 6.90
C TYR A 40 8.13 7.16 5.71
N ARG A 41 8.49 8.40 6.02
CA ARG A 41 8.83 9.43 5.04
C ARG A 41 10.33 9.80 5.14
N PRO A 42 11.04 10.01 4.03
CA PRO A 42 12.39 10.52 4.04
C PRO A 42 12.45 11.91 4.68
N ILE A 43 13.51 12.16 5.44
CA ILE A 43 13.76 13.44 6.11
C ILE A 43 14.19 14.51 5.11
N ARG A 44 14.83 14.10 4.01
CA ARG A 44 15.25 15.01 2.94
C ARG A 44 14.03 15.67 2.29
N ASN A 45 14.08 16.98 2.08
CA ASN A 45 13.06 17.66 1.30
C ASN A 45 13.16 17.22 -0.18
N PRO A 46 12.02 16.99 -0.85
CA PRO A 46 12.01 16.76 -2.29
C PRO A 46 12.64 17.96 -3.02
N PRO A 47 13.39 17.71 -4.12
CA PRO A 47 13.94 18.80 -4.93
C PRO A 47 12.79 19.71 -5.37
N LYS A 48 12.99 21.03 -5.25
CA LYS A 48 11.99 22.01 -5.70
C LYS A 48 11.81 21.86 -7.21
N GLU A 49 10.59 21.72 -7.69
CA GLU A 49 10.30 21.81 -9.12
C GLU A 49 10.61 23.23 -9.59
N ASP A 50 11.67 23.39 -10.38
CA ASP A 50 11.94 24.65 -11.05
C ASP A 50 10.79 24.93 -12.04
N SER A 51 10.09 26.04 -11.81
CA SER A 51 8.88 26.45 -12.55
C SER A 51 9.12 26.90 -13.99
N LYS A 52 10.20 26.46 -14.65
CA LYS A 52 10.62 26.93 -15.98
C LYS A 52 10.39 25.95 -17.14
N SER A 53 9.84 24.76 -16.92
CA SER A 53 9.78 23.73 -17.98
C SER A 53 8.43 23.54 -18.67
N LEU A 54 7.58 24.56 -18.77
CA LEU A 54 6.32 24.47 -19.53
C LEU A 54 6.19 25.48 -20.68
N LYS A 55 7.17 26.39 -20.89
CA LYS A 55 7.06 27.41 -21.94
C LYS A 55 8.19 27.48 -22.97
N ASP A 56 9.32 26.81 -22.77
CA ASP A 56 10.44 26.89 -23.71
C ASP A 56 10.79 25.51 -24.30
N GLN A 57 9.95 25.01 -25.21
CA GLN A 57 10.37 24.01 -26.21
C GLN A 57 11.05 24.73 -27.38
N SER A 58 12.12 25.48 -27.10
CA SER A 58 13.02 25.96 -28.13
C SER A 58 14.40 25.32 -27.93
N ILE A 59 14.89 24.77 -29.05
CA ILE A 59 16.13 24.02 -29.19
C ILE A 59 17.28 24.84 -28.60
N ALA A 60 17.80 24.42 -27.45
CA ALA A 60 19.01 24.98 -26.87
C ALA A 60 19.97 23.85 -26.48
N THR A 61 20.90 23.61 -27.39
CA THR A 61 22.08 22.77 -27.28
C THR A 61 23.02 23.33 -26.20
N LYS A 62 22.68 23.14 -24.92
CA LYS A 62 23.62 23.19 -23.80
C LYS A 62 23.27 22.04 -22.91
N SER A 63 24.24 21.16 -22.70
CA SER A 63 24.19 20.00 -21.83
C SER A 63 23.63 20.38 -20.46
N GLN A 64 22.31 20.27 -20.34
CA GLN A 64 21.61 20.19 -19.08
C GLN A 64 22.16 18.93 -18.44
N LYS A 65 23.14 19.11 -17.56
CA LYS A 65 23.63 18.05 -16.70
C LYS A 65 22.39 17.55 -15.97
N PHE A 66 21.88 16.40 -16.40
CA PHE A 66 20.93 15.62 -15.65
C PHE A 66 21.61 15.39 -14.31
N ASP A 67 21.19 16.07 -13.25
CA ASP A 67 21.77 15.88 -11.93
C ASP A 67 21.18 14.57 -11.37
N PRO A 68 21.93 13.47 -11.32
CA PRO A 68 21.43 12.17 -10.87
C PRO A 68 21.05 12.17 -9.36
N LYS A 69 21.18 13.31 -8.69
CA LYS A 69 20.95 13.50 -7.24
C LYS A 69 19.56 14.00 -6.87
N ALA A 70 18.73 14.40 -7.83
CA ALA A 70 17.30 14.61 -7.61
C ALA A 70 16.53 13.27 -7.51
N LYS A 71 17.09 12.30 -6.75
CA LYS A 71 16.43 11.01 -6.49
C LYS A 71 15.03 11.26 -5.95
N GLU A 72 14.06 10.71 -6.65
CA GLU A 72 12.65 10.74 -6.28
C GLU A 72 12.51 10.19 -4.86
N LEU A 73 11.65 10.81 -4.06
CA LEU A 73 11.46 10.46 -2.67
C LEU A 73 10.18 9.64 -2.54
N TYR A 74 10.28 8.51 -1.85
CA TYR A 74 9.19 7.56 -1.70
C TYR A 74 8.88 7.33 -0.23
N TYR A 75 7.63 6.97 0.05
CA TYR A 75 7.29 6.34 1.30
C TYR A 75 7.79 4.90 1.30
N VAL A 76 8.28 4.45 2.46
CA VAL A 76 8.59 3.04 2.72
C VAL A 76 7.75 2.58 3.90
N ARG A 77 7.45 1.28 3.97
CA ARG A 77 6.64 0.72 5.05
C ARG A 77 7.41 -0.36 5.79
N LEU A 78 7.24 -0.38 7.10
CA LEU A 78 7.58 -1.54 7.91
C LEU A 78 6.30 -2.31 8.21
N VAL A 79 6.34 -3.60 7.95
CA VAL A 79 5.20 -4.50 8.11
C VAL A 79 5.56 -5.61 9.08
N LYS A 80 4.75 -5.78 10.12
CA LYS A 80 4.84 -6.91 11.06
C LYS A 80 3.49 -7.64 11.08
N ASN A 81 3.53 -8.97 10.98
CA ASN A 81 2.35 -9.79 11.23
C ASN A 81 2.08 -9.85 12.74
N LEU A 82 0.83 -9.62 13.12
CA LEU A 82 0.39 -9.61 14.51
C LEU A 82 -0.62 -10.72 14.77
N LYS A 83 -0.65 -11.19 16.02
CA LYS A 83 -1.68 -12.07 16.54
C LYS A 83 -2.66 -11.27 17.37
N GLN A 84 -3.88 -11.80 17.53
CA GLN A 84 -4.90 -11.17 18.38
C GLN A 84 -4.44 -11.03 19.84
N SER A 85 -3.55 -11.92 20.30
CA SER A 85 -2.93 -11.91 21.64
C SER A 85 -2.02 -10.72 21.89
N ASP A 86 -1.52 -10.09 20.83
CA ASP A 86 -0.53 -9.00 20.94
C ASP A 86 -1.21 -7.67 21.28
N PHE A 87 -2.55 -7.61 21.23
CA PHE A 87 -3.36 -6.44 21.52
C PHE A 87 -3.86 -6.43 22.96
N GLY A 88 -3.79 -5.28 23.64
CA GLY A 88 -4.27 -5.12 25.01
C GLY A 88 -3.26 -5.50 26.09
N THR A 89 -2.08 -5.99 25.71
CA THR A 89 -0.91 -6.16 26.59
C THR A 89 -0.21 -4.81 26.74
N SER A 90 -0.85 -3.87 27.43
CA SER A 90 -0.43 -2.46 27.46
C SER A 90 0.96 -2.20 28.06
N SER A 91 1.61 -3.20 28.66
CA SER A 91 2.92 -3.05 29.32
C SER A 91 4.11 -3.60 28.53
N GLU A 92 3.89 -4.50 27.57
CA GLU A 92 5.01 -5.16 26.87
C GLU A 92 5.18 -4.58 25.46
N PRO A 93 6.37 -4.09 25.11
CA PRO A 93 6.64 -3.69 23.73
C PRO A 93 6.63 -4.92 22.82
N LEU A 94 6.26 -4.70 21.56
CA LEU A 94 6.37 -5.72 20.53
C LEU A 94 7.84 -6.11 20.34
N THR A 95 8.08 -7.38 20.04
CA THR A 95 9.41 -7.88 19.70
C THR A 95 9.95 -7.18 18.45
N ASN A 96 11.28 -7.03 18.38
CA ASN A 96 11.97 -6.49 17.21
C ASN A 96 12.15 -7.51 16.08
N ASP A 97 11.68 -8.74 16.26
CA ASP A 97 11.77 -9.80 15.25
C ASP A 97 10.64 -9.73 14.20
N ASP A 98 10.78 -10.44 13.09
CA ASP A 98 9.75 -10.64 12.05
C ASP A 98 9.23 -9.36 11.35
N TRP A 99 10.05 -8.30 11.33
CA TRP A 99 9.74 -7.10 10.56
C TRP A 99 10.17 -7.21 9.11
N ARG A 100 9.34 -6.68 8.21
CA ARG A 100 9.63 -6.63 6.77
C ARG A 100 9.58 -5.20 6.28
N LEU A 101 10.62 -4.78 5.58
CA LEU A 101 10.66 -3.53 4.84
C LEU A 101 9.99 -3.74 3.48
N VAL A 102 8.92 -2.99 3.25
CA VAL A 102 8.11 -3.04 2.03
C VAL A 102 8.20 -1.71 1.29
N PHE A 103 8.57 -1.79 0.02
CA PHE A 103 8.60 -0.68 -0.91
C PHE A 103 7.64 -0.95 -2.06
N TRP A 104 6.80 0.04 -2.37
CA TRP A 104 5.91 0.03 -3.54
C TRP A 104 6.29 1.20 -4.43
N ASP A 105 6.56 0.92 -5.70
CA ASP A 105 6.78 1.98 -6.68
C ASP A 105 5.45 2.59 -7.16
N ILE A 106 5.53 3.57 -8.04
CA ILE A 106 4.37 4.17 -8.70
C ILE A 106 3.75 3.13 -9.63
N MET A 107 2.43 3.19 -9.77
CA MET A 107 1.72 2.35 -10.72
C MET A 107 2.15 2.61 -12.17
N ASP A 108 2.28 1.52 -12.93
CA ASP A 108 2.56 1.55 -14.36
C ASP A 108 1.36 2.20 -15.09
N PRO A 109 1.57 3.29 -15.83
CA PRO A 109 0.49 3.97 -16.56
C PRO A 109 0.05 3.24 -17.84
N ALA A 110 0.82 2.27 -18.32
CA ALA A 110 0.55 1.59 -19.59
C ALA A 110 -0.58 0.55 -19.48
N ILE A 111 -0.69 -0.11 -18.33
CA ILE A 111 -1.67 -1.17 -18.07
C ILE A 111 -2.83 -0.58 -17.28
N LYS A 112 -4.06 -0.74 -17.79
CA LYS A 112 -5.27 -0.13 -17.20
C LYS A 112 -6.25 -1.17 -16.67
N GLU A 113 -6.14 -2.40 -17.16
CA GLU A 113 -7.00 -3.53 -16.82
C GLU A 113 -6.80 -3.99 -15.38
N VAL A 114 -5.55 -3.93 -14.93
CA VAL A 114 -5.14 -4.22 -13.56
C VAL A 114 -4.15 -3.17 -13.10
N MET A 115 -4.04 -3.04 -11.80
CA MET A 115 -3.07 -2.17 -11.17
C MET A 115 -1.71 -2.90 -11.09
N MET A 116 -0.72 -2.49 -11.90
CA MET A 116 0.63 -3.08 -11.89
C MET A 116 1.68 -2.14 -11.27
N ARG A 117 2.43 -2.60 -10.26
CA ARG A 117 3.58 -1.86 -9.69
C ARG A 117 4.75 -2.77 -9.40
N ALA A 118 5.96 -2.22 -9.40
CA ALA A 118 7.09 -2.87 -8.75
C ALA A 118 6.89 -2.89 -7.23
N ALA A 119 7.13 -4.05 -6.62
CA ALA A 119 7.07 -4.23 -5.18
C ALA A 119 8.35 -4.94 -4.73
N MET A 120 8.96 -4.43 -3.66
CA MET A 120 10.14 -5.02 -3.04
C MET A 120 9.84 -5.25 -1.57
N GLU A 121 10.23 -6.41 -1.09
CA GLU A 121 10.00 -6.87 0.27
C GLU A 121 11.31 -7.47 0.78
N THR A 122 11.78 -6.99 1.92
CA THR A 122 13.04 -7.43 2.54
C THR A 122 12.78 -7.70 4.02
N GLU A 123 13.11 -8.88 4.50
CA GLU A 123 13.10 -9.21 5.92
C GLU A 123 14.22 -8.46 6.64
N LEU A 124 13.90 -7.88 7.80
CA LEU A 124 14.87 -7.16 8.62
C LEU A 124 15.31 -8.04 9.78
N GLU A 125 16.60 -8.37 9.79
CA GLU A 125 17.29 -8.98 10.92
C GLU A 125 18.01 -7.85 11.67
N THR A 126 17.31 -7.17 12.58
CA THR A 126 17.89 -6.05 13.34
C THR A 126 17.29 -5.96 14.73
N ASP A 127 18.14 -5.72 15.73
CA ASP A 127 17.74 -5.63 17.14
C ASP A 127 16.90 -4.37 17.45
N ASP A 128 17.07 -3.30 16.68
CA ASP A 128 16.31 -2.04 16.80
C ASP A 128 15.89 -1.51 15.42
N VAL A 129 14.59 -1.65 15.17
CA VAL A 129 13.95 -1.30 13.91
C VAL A 129 13.86 0.22 13.70
N GLU A 130 13.71 0.99 14.78
CA GLU A 130 13.58 2.45 14.68
C GLU A 130 14.94 3.11 14.40
N ALA A 131 16.00 2.63 15.06
CA ALA A 131 17.36 3.06 14.77
C ALA A 131 17.75 2.75 13.32
N TYR A 132 17.37 1.57 12.81
CA TYR A 132 17.60 1.20 11.40
C TYR A 132 16.98 2.22 10.43
N MET A 133 15.71 2.57 10.62
CA MET A 133 15.02 3.54 9.76
C MET A 133 15.58 4.95 9.88
N THR A 134 15.98 5.35 11.09
CA THR A 134 16.62 6.64 11.34
C THR A 134 17.97 6.74 10.62
N ASN A 135 18.77 5.66 10.63
CA ASN A 135 20.03 5.58 9.89
C ASN A 135 19.82 5.67 8.37
N LEU A 136 18.71 5.15 7.86
CA LEU A 136 18.29 5.31 6.47
C LEU A 136 17.75 6.72 6.14
N GLN A 137 17.76 7.65 7.09
CA GLN A 137 17.24 9.02 6.97
C GLN A 137 15.73 9.07 6.73
N TYR A 138 15.00 8.13 7.33
CA TYR A 138 13.54 8.12 7.33
C TYR A 138 13.00 8.50 8.71
N LYS A 139 11.91 9.25 8.70
CA LYS A 139 11.12 9.60 9.88
C LYS A 139 9.74 8.95 9.77
N GLN A 140 9.25 8.42 10.88
CA GLN A 140 7.91 7.88 10.96
C GLN A 140 6.85 8.93 10.58
N HIS A 141 5.87 8.51 9.80
CA HIS A 141 4.77 9.34 9.33
C HIS A 141 3.43 8.92 9.92
N ASN A 142 3.05 7.64 9.80
CA ASN A 142 1.74 7.12 10.23
C ASN A 142 1.84 5.64 10.64
N HIS A 143 0.90 5.19 11.46
CA HIS A 143 0.68 3.77 11.78
C HIS A 143 -0.72 3.34 11.33
N LEU A 144 -0.78 2.23 10.63
CA LEU A 144 -2.03 1.60 10.20
C LEU A 144 -2.04 0.15 10.64
N ILE A 145 -3.23 -0.38 10.93
CA ILE A 145 -3.44 -1.80 11.14
C ILE A 145 -4.36 -2.31 10.03
N PHE A 146 -3.93 -3.37 9.37
CA PHE A 146 -4.74 -4.12 8.44
C PHE A 146 -5.33 -5.29 9.21
N ASP A 147 -6.65 -5.33 9.34
CA ASP A 147 -7.39 -6.33 10.10
C ASP A 147 -8.31 -7.09 9.14
N GLY A 148 -8.05 -8.37 8.90
CA GLY A 148 -8.79 -9.11 7.88
C GLY A 148 -8.61 -10.62 7.86
N GLN A 149 -9.02 -11.19 6.73
CA GLN A 149 -8.95 -12.61 6.39
C GLN A 149 -8.25 -12.76 5.04
N GLN A 150 -7.36 -13.75 4.95
CA GLN A 150 -6.66 -14.10 3.73
C GLN A 150 -7.18 -15.43 3.17
N TYR A 151 -7.30 -15.50 1.85
CA TYR A 151 -7.54 -16.73 1.10
C TYR A 151 -6.49 -16.89 0.01
N VAL A 152 -6.21 -18.13 -0.36
CA VAL A 152 -5.31 -18.46 -1.46
C VAL A 152 -6.11 -19.20 -2.53
N TYR A 153 -6.07 -18.71 -3.77
CA TYR A 153 -6.78 -19.28 -4.89
C TYR A 153 -5.84 -19.43 -6.09
N GLY A 154 -5.24 -20.61 -6.23
CA GLY A 154 -4.18 -20.83 -7.20
C GLY A 154 -3.01 -19.89 -6.93
N ASN A 155 -2.73 -19.00 -7.88
CA ASN A 155 -1.68 -17.98 -7.81
C ASN A 155 -2.18 -16.61 -7.25
N ILE A 156 -3.48 -16.51 -6.95
CA ILE A 156 -4.09 -15.26 -6.46
C ILE A 156 -4.19 -15.31 -4.95
N VAL A 157 -3.70 -14.26 -4.29
CA VAL A 157 -3.92 -14.02 -2.86
C VAL A 157 -5.07 -13.03 -2.74
N LEU A 158 -6.12 -13.43 -2.02
CA LEU A 158 -7.26 -12.57 -1.71
C LEU A 158 -7.14 -12.12 -0.25
N HIS A 159 -7.23 -10.82 -0.01
CA HIS A 159 -7.20 -10.24 1.32
C HIS A 159 -8.42 -9.37 1.55
N LEU A 160 -9.39 -9.88 2.31
CA LEU A 160 -10.58 -9.13 2.73
C LEU A 160 -10.29 -8.50 4.09
N HIS A 161 -10.10 -7.18 4.12
CA HIS A 161 -9.62 -6.49 5.31
C HIS A 161 -10.28 -5.13 5.50
N THR A 162 -10.24 -4.63 6.72
CA THR A 162 -10.49 -3.23 7.05
C THR A 162 -9.19 -2.57 7.46
N LEU A 163 -9.08 -1.29 7.15
CA LEU A 163 -7.98 -0.45 7.60
C LEU A 163 -8.38 0.16 8.93
N ARG A 164 -7.52 0.08 9.93
CA ARG A 164 -7.70 0.73 11.23
C ARG A 164 -6.58 1.74 11.44
N HIS A 165 -6.95 2.87 12.04
CA HIS A 165 -6.03 3.98 12.29
C HIS A 165 -6.05 4.34 13.78
N PHE A 166 -4.87 4.57 14.34
CA PHE A 166 -4.74 4.99 15.74
C PHE A 166 -5.25 6.42 15.89
N LEU A 167 -6.20 6.61 16.79
CA LEU A 167 -6.59 7.94 17.27
C LEU A 167 -5.46 8.55 18.11
N ASP A 168 -5.42 9.87 18.21
CA ASP A 168 -4.40 10.57 18.99
C ASP A 168 -4.48 10.20 20.49
N PRO A 169 -3.34 9.95 21.16
CA PRO A 169 -1.98 10.05 20.64
C PRO A 169 -1.57 8.82 19.81
N GLN A 170 -1.00 9.08 18.62
CA GLN A 170 -0.41 8.01 17.81
C GLN A 170 0.80 7.36 18.50
N PRO A 171 1.06 6.07 18.25
CA PRO A 171 2.22 5.41 18.80
C PRO A 171 3.51 6.08 18.30
N THR A 172 4.42 6.41 19.22
CA THR A 172 5.66 7.11 18.89
C THR A 172 6.65 6.18 18.20
N GLU A 173 6.71 4.92 18.62
CA GLU A 173 7.66 3.91 18.14
C GLU A 173 6.93 2.74 17.45
N PRO A 174 7.56 2.01 16.50
CA PRO A 174 7.00 0.82 15.86
C PRO A 174 6.70 -0.33 16.82
N THR A 175 7.47 -0.43 17.90
CA THR A 175 7.41 -1.51 18.89
C THR A 175 6.57 -1.15 20.10
N SER A 176 6.01 0.05 20.13
CA SER A 176 5.11 0.50 21.20
C SER A 176 3.96 -0.49 21.46
N PRO A 177 3.55 -0.65 22.73
CA PRO A 177 2.51 -1.58 23.12
C PRO A 177 1.19 -1.23 22.44
N LEU A 178 0.45 -2.26 22.04
CA LEU A 178 -0.80 -2.08 21.30
C LEU A 178 -1.99 -1.98 22.26
N PRO A 179 -2.88 -0.98 22.08
CA PRO A 179 -4.17 -0.95 22.77
C PRO A 179 -5.03 -2.13 22.30
N LYS A 180 -6.20 -2.33 22.90
CA LYS A 180 -7.09 -3.39 22.44
C LYS A 180 -7.53 -3.10 21.01
N LEU A 181 -7.63 -4.13 20.18
CA LEU A 181 -7.99 -3.97 18.76
C LEU A 181 -9.33 -3.24 18.57
N GLY A 182 -10.29 -3.43 19.48
CA GLY A 182 -11.58 -2.74 19.46
C GLY A 182 -11.51 -1.24 19.73
N ASP A 183 -10.46 -0.76 20.41
CA ASP A 183 -10.26 0.66 20.72
C ASP A 183 -9.69 1.42 19.51
N ILE A 184 -9.20 0.70 18.50
CA ILE A 184 -8.66 1.25 17.26
C ILE A 184 -9.77 1.23 16.21
N PRO A 185 -10.42 2.37 15.91
CA PRO A 185 -11.54 2.40 15.00
C PRO A 185 -11.10 2.07 13.56
N PRO A 186 -11.99 1.44 12.76
CA PRO A 186 -11.77 1.32 11.33
C PRO A 186 -11.86 2.70 10.66
N VAL A 187 -11.05 2.90 9.62
CA VAL A 187 -11.05 4.09 8.77
C VAL A 187 -12.40 4.24 8.06
N ASP A 188 -12.97 3.13 7.60
CA ASP A 188 -14.35 3.06 7.14
C ASP A 188 -15.12 2.00 7.95
N PRO A 189 -16.12 2.40 8.77
CA PRO A 189 -16.91 1.46 9.56
C PRO A 189 -17.93 0.65 8.73
N ASN A 190 -18.28 1.11 7.53
CA ASN A 190 -19.38 0.56 6.74
C ASN A 190 -18.94 -0.41 5.65
N SER A 191 -17.63 -0.51 5.41
CA SER A 191 -17.10 -1.34 4.35
C SER A 191 -15.80 -2.04 4.70
N TYR A 192 -15.57 -3.15 3.98
CA TYR A 192 -14.34 -3.89 3.93
C TYR A 192 -13.78 -3.80 2.51
N LEU A 193 -12.45 -3.83 2.42
CA LEU A 193 -11.72 -3.83 1.16
C LEU A 193 -11.32 -5.26 0.82
N LEU A 194 -11.76 -5.75 -0.34
CA LEU A 194 -11.23 -6.96 -0.94
C LEU A 194 -10.09 -6.57 -1.88
N GLN A 195 -8.88 -7.02 -1.56
CA GLN A 195 -7.73 -6.90 -2.44
C GLN A 195 -7.41 -8.26 -3.04
N ALA A 196 -7.37 -8.35 -4.37
CA ALA A 196 -6.87 -9.52 -5.10
C ALA A 196 -5.49 -9.19 -5.64
N THR A 197 -4.50 -10.04 -5.39
CA THR A 197 -3.11 -9.79 -5.79
C THR A 197 -2.48 -11.02 -6.41
N VAL A 198 -1.79 -10.81 -7.54
CA VAL A 198 -0.90 -11.78 -8.19
C VAL A 198 0.51 -11.22 -8.18
N ARG A 199 1.49 -12.02 -7.76
CA ARG A 199 2.90 -11.65 -7.76
C ARG A 199 3.60 -12.25 -8.98
N VAL A 200 4.22 -11.39 -9.77
CA VAL A 200 5.00 -11.75 -10.96
C VAL A 200 6.48 -11.53 -10.64
N THR A 201 7.32 -12.53 -10.90
CA THR A 201 8.76 -12.46 -10.57
C THR A 201 9.44 -11.38 -11.42
N ASP A 202 9.23 -11.44 -12.74
CA ASP A 202 9.79 -10.51 -13.71
C ASP A 202 8.69 -9.79 -14.49
N GLY A 203 8.55 -8.48 -14.26
CA GLY A 203 7.54 -7.67 -14.94
C GLY A 203 7.94 -7.26 -16.36
N THR A 204 9.18 -7.52 -16.77
CA THR A 204 9.61 -7.29 -18.16
C THR A 204 9.19 -8.43 -19.08
N ASN A 205 8.94 -9.62 -18.51
CA ASN A 205 8.43 -10.76 -19.24
C ASN A 205 6.92 -10.60 -19.51
N THR A 206 6.58 -10.24 -20.75
CA THR A 206 5.21 -9.96 -21.15
C THR A 206 4.28 -11.16 -21.03
N ASP A 207 4.80 -12.39 -21.12
CA ASP A 207 3.96 -13.59 -21.06
C ASP A 207 3.47 -13.86 -19.63
N GLN A 208 4.34 -13.69 -18.63
CA GLN A 208 3.95 -13.81 -17.22
C GLN A 208 2.96 -12.71 -16.82
N VAL A 209 3.16 -11.48 -17.30
CA VAL A 209 2.24 -10.37 -17.04
C VAL A 209 0.87 -10.64 -17.66
N LYS A 210 0.81 -11.07 -18.93
CA LYS A 210 -0.45 -11.44 -19.61
C LYS A 210 -1.17 -12.59 -18.89
N GLN A 211 -0.43 -13.59 -18.44
CA GLN A 211 -1.02 -14.69 -17.67
C GLN A 211 -1.62 -14.19 -16.36
N GLY A 212 -0.89 -13.37 -15.58
CA GLY A 212 -1.40 -12.82 -14.33
C GLY A 212 -2.62 -11.91 -14.52
N ILE A 213 -2.66 -11.14 -15.61
CA ILE A 213 -3.84 -10.34 -16.00
C ILE A 213 -5.03 -11.27 -16.30
N ALA A 214 -4.82 -12.32 -17.10
CA ALA A 214 -5.87 -13.27 -17.44
C ALA A 214 -6.43 -13.99 -16.20
N GLU A 215 -5.57 -14.38 -15.26
CA GLU A 215 -5.98 -15.00 -13.98
C GLU A 215 -6.88 -14.05 -13.17
N LEU A 216 -6.51 -12.76 -13.06
CA LEU A 216 -7.29 -11.75 -12.37
C LEU A 216 -8.62 -11.43 -13.09
N GLN A 217 -8.64 -11.43 -14.43
CA GLN A 217 -9.86 -11.23 -15.21
C GLN A 217 -10.83 -12.41 -15.06
N VAL A 218 -10.34 -13.65 -15.03
CA VAL A 218 -11.17 -14.83 -14.75
C VAL A 218 -11.77 -14.75 -13.34
N LEU A 219 -11.00 -14.28 -12.35
CA LEU A 219 -11.52 -14.03 -11.02
C LEU A 219 -12.60 -12.93 -11.03
N GLN A 220 -12.36 -11.82 -11.74
CA GLN A 220 -13.32 -10.72 -11.88
C GLN A 220 -14.65 -11.22 -12.47
N GLN A 221 -14.62 -12.02 -13.53
CA GLN A 221 -15.82 -12.63 -14.13
C GLN A 221 -16.55 -13.58 -13.16
N ARG A 222 -15.82 -14.35 -12.36
CA ARG A 222 -16.43 -15.25 -11.37
C ARG A 222 -17.11 -14.52 -10.22
N LEU A 223 -16.55 -13.39 -9.82
CA LEU A 223 -17.10 -12.55 -8.76
C LEU A 223 -18.08 -11.49 -9.29
N GLU A 224 -18.30 -11.45 -10.60
CA GLU A 224 -19.29 -10.59 -11.24
C GLU A 224 -20.67 -10.82 -10.60
N ASN A 225 -21.37 -9.73 -10.28
CA ASN A 225 -22.62 -9.70 -9.51
C ASN A 225 -22.50 -10.01 -8.00
N ILE A 226 -21.35 -10.49 -7.51
CA ILE A 226 -21.10 -10.70 -6.08
C ILE A 226 -20.38 -9.49 -5.50
N ILE A 227 -19.21 -9.17 -6.06
CA ILE A 227 -18.34 -8.04 -5.72
C ILE A 227 -17.79 -7.45 -7.01
N ASP A 228 -17.93 -6.15 -7.17
CA ASP A 228 -17.32 -5.44 -8.30
C ASP A 228 -15.83 -5.22 -8.02
N LEU A 229 -14.98 -5.87 -8.83
CA LEU A 229 -13.53 -5.72 -8.77
C LEU A 229 -13.09 -4.73 -9.85
N TYR A 230 -12.28 -3.75 -9.46
CA TYR A 230 -11.77 -2.72 -10.35
C TYR A 230 -10.29 -2.42 -10.10
N ALA A 231 -9.63 -1.87 -11.11
CA ALA A 231 -8.28 -1.32 -10.99
C ALA A 231 -8.38 0.17 -10.59
N PRO A 232 -7.83 0.58 -9.43
CA PRO A 232 -7.84 1.98 -9.03
C PRO A 232 -6.97 2.83 -9.95
N GLY A 233 -7.22 4.14 -9.97
CA GLY A 233 -6.40 5.09 -10.67
C GLY A 233 -4.98 5.15 -10.11
N ARG A 234 -4.01 5.45 -10.97
CA ARG A 234 -2.59 5.58 -10.62
C ARG A 234 -2.32 6.50 -9.42
N PHE A 235 -3.15 7.53 -9.24
CA PHE A 235 -2.98 8.55 -8.21
C PHE A 235 -3.73 8.24 -6.91
N ASP A 236 -4.57 7.20 -6.88
CA ASP A 236 -5.38 6.86 -5.71
C ASP A 236 -4.52 6.25 -4.58
N MET A 237 -3.33 5.73 -4.92
CA MET A 237 -2.35 5.21 -3.96
C MET A 237 -0.96 5.79 -4.21
N PRO A 238 -0.72 7.05 -3.79
CA PRO A 238 0.56 7.70 -4.01
C PRO A 238 1.65 7.06 -3.13
N SER A 239 2.64 6.43 -3.76
CA SER A 239 3.87 5.97 -3.10
C SER A 239 4.97 7.02 -3.08
N ARG A 240 4.89 8.00 -3.99
CA ARG A 240 5.87 9.09 -4.14
C ARG A 240 5.47 10.33 -3.34
N ILE A 241 6.48 10.96 -2.75
CA ILE A 241 6.34 12.27 -2.13
C ILE A 241 6.45 13.33 -3.22
N TRP A 242 5.34 14.02 -3.42
CA TRP A 242 5.35 15.18 -4.30
C TRP A 242 6.09 16.33 -3.62
N PRO A 243 6.92 17.10 -4.35
CA PRO A 243 7.47 18.34 -3.83
C PRO A 243 6.37 19.23 -3.28
N ALA A 244 6.55 19.75 -2.06
CA ALA A 244 5.57 20.65 -1.46
C ALA A 244 5.31 21.80 -2.44
N ILE A 245 4.14 21.75 -3.08
CA ILE A 245 3.66 22.80 -3.93
C ILE A 245 3.37 23.96 -2.99
N GLY A 246 4.06 25.09 -3.16
CA GLY A 246 3.81 26.28 -2.34
C GLY A 246 2.32 26.62 -2.31
N PRO A 247 1.82 27.24 -1.21
CA PRO A 247 0.39 27.36 -0.92
C PRO A 247 -0.45 27.95 -2.07
N ALA A 248 0.14 28.79 -2.92
CA ALA A 248 -0.50 29.38 -4.09
C ALA A 248 -0.99 28.35 -5.14
N LYS A 249 -0.25 27.27 -5.38
CA LYS A 249 -0.59 26.26 -6.41
C LYS A 249 -1.45 25.11 -5.84
N ALA A 250 -1.51 24.95 -4.52
CA ALA A 250 -2.44 24.00 -3.88
C ALA A 250 -3.90 24.42 -4.12
N LEU A 251 -4.17 25.72 -4.05
CA LEU A 251 -5.46 26.33 -4.42
C LEU A 251 -5.81 26.12 -5.90
N GLU A 252 -4.83 26.22 -6.80
CA GLU A 252 -5.02 26.07 -8.24
C GLU A 252 -5.31 24.60 -8.64
N ARG A 253 -4.67 23.62 -7.98
CA ARG A 253 -4.99 22.19 -8.14
C ARG A 253 -6.35 21.81 -7.56
N ALA A 254 -6.72 22.36 -6.39
CA ALA A 254 -8.04 22.17 -5.82
C ALA A 254 -9.15 22.72 -6.73
N ALA A 255 -8.89 23.85 -7.40
CA ALA A 255 -9.81 24.43 -8.38
C ALA A 255 -9.92 23.61 -9.69
N MET A 256 -8.85 22.90 -10.11
CA MET A 256 -8.88 22.03 -11.28
C MET A 256 -9.51 20.65 -11.01
N ALA A 257 -9.42 20.12 -9.80
CA ALA A 257 -10.08 18.86 -9.42
C ALA A 257 -11.60 19.00 -9.18
N SER A 258 -12.11 20.23 -9.16
CA SER A 258 -13.53 20.57 -8.98
C SER A 258 -14.25 20.88 -10.32
N LYS A 259 -13.64 20.57 -11.46
CA LYS A 259 -14.24 20.64 -12.80
C LYS A 259 -14.23 19.28 -13.46
#